data_AF-M1W0Q1-F1
#
_entry.id   AF-M1W0Q1-F1
#
_cell.length_a   1.000
_cell.length_b   1.000
_cell.length_c   1.000
_cell.angle_alpha   90.00
_cell.angle_beta   90.00
_cell.angle_gamma   90.00
#
_symmetry.space_group_name_H-M   'P 1'
#
loop_
_entity.id
_entity.type
_entity.pdbx_description
1 polymer ?
#
loop_
_entity_poly.entity_id
_entity_poly.type
_entity_poly.pdbx_seq_one_letter_code
_entity_poly.pdbx_strand_id
1 'polypeptide(L)'
;MRFTTAIFPIFLTSAAAYGSCVCNSLTPGTPWTYDWELTKYTCKHNFQGYADYDSGSGRCVPIRYVLDSDQFQKDCLQAGTVDGYFRYKDDDTVDTSVKLFVHFASATCDEPDL
;
A
#
# COMPACT_ATOMS: atom_id res chain seq x y z
N MET A 1 -8.51 -41.53 36.72
CA MET A 1 -7.40 -40.63 36.34
C MET A 1 -8.01 -39.31 35.94
N ARG A 2 -7.79 -38.24 36.72
CA ARG A 2 -8.34 -36.91 36.46
C ARG A 2 -7.40 -36.19 35.51
N PHE A 3 -7.80 -35.99 34.25
CA PHE A 3 -7.08 -35.14 33.32
C PHE A 3 -7.46 -33.69 33.62
N THR A 4 -6.55 -32.98 34.28
CA THR A 4 -6.60 -31.54 34.45
C THR A 4 -6.42 -30.86 33.09
N THR A 5 -7.44 -30.13 32.68
CA THR A 5 -7.49 -29.21 31.56
C THR A 5 -6.43 -28.12 31.75
N ALA A 6 -5.51 -27.99 30.80
CA ALA A 6 -4.67 -26.80 30.66
C ALA A 6 -5.15 -26.02 29.43
N ILE A 7 -6.07 -25.07 29.66
CA ILE A 7 -6.40 -24.05 28.67
C ILE A 7 -5.28 -23.02 28.76
N PHE A 8 -4.31 -23.12 27.85
CA PHE A 8 -3.33 -22.06 27.65
C PHE A 8 -4.07 -20.83 27.14
N PRO A 9 -4.01 -19.68 27.82
CA PRO A 9 -4.48 -18.44 27.22
C PRO A 9 -3.46 -18.10 26.13
N ILE A 10 -3.87 -18.27 24.87
CA ILE A 10 -3.16 -17.65 23.75
C ILE A 10 -3.38 -16.15 23.94
N PHE A 11 -2.38 -15.48 24.50
CA PHE A 11 -2.32 -14.03 24.47
C PHE A 11 -2.28 -13.61 23.00
N LEU A 12 -3.43 -13.19 22.47
CA LEU A 12 -3.51 -12.42 21.24
C LEU A 12 -2.76 -11.12 21.52
N THR A 13 -1.48 -11.08 21.15
CA THR A 13 -0.79 -9.81 20.96
C THR A 13 -1.53 -9.09 19.84
N SER A 14 -2.34 -8.11 20.21
CA SER A 14 -2.85 -7.11 19.28
C SER A 14 -1.64 -6.47 18.62
N ALA A 15 -1.27 -6.95 17.43
CA ALA A 15 -0.37 -6.20 16.57
C ALA A 15 -1.09 -4.87 16.33
N ALA A 16 -0.48 -3.76 16.73
CA ALA A 16 -0.99 -2.46 16.37
C ALA A 16 -1.10 -2.45 14.84
N ALA A 17 -2.32 -2.43 14.31
CA ALA A 17 -2.55 -2.36 12.88
C ALA A 17 -2.29 -0.92 12.49
N TYR A 18 -1.06 -0.63 12.10
CA TYR A 18 -0.71 0.64 11.50
C TYR A 18 -1.48 0.76 10.18
N GLY A 19 -2.23 1.86 10.00
CA GLY A 19 -3.04 2.11 8.82
C GLY A 19 -2.26 1.93 7.52
N SER A 20 -2.85 1.23 6.56
CA SER A 20 -2.23 0.89 5.27
C SER A 20 -2.88 1.63 4.11
N CYS A 21 -2.13 1.93 3.05
CA CYS A 21 -2.60 2.80 1.97
C CYS A 21 -2.62 2.11 0.60
N VAL A 22 -3.53 2.55 -0.27
CA VAL A 22 -3.59 2.21 -1.69
C VAL A 22 -3.75 3.46 -2.53
N CYS A 23 -3.26 3.43 -3.77
CA CYS A 23 -3.63 4.39 -4.80
C CYS A 23 -4.83 3.87 -5.60
N ASN A 24 -5.73 4.77 -5.97
CA ASN A 24 -6.79 4.55 -6.95
C ASN A 24 -6.56 5.46 -8.14
N SER A 25 -7.08 5.08 -9.30
CA SER A 25 -7.02 5.91 -10.49
C SER A 25 -8.31 5.90 -11.29
N LEU A 26 -8.45 6.92 -12.13
CA LEU A 26 -9.49 6.99 -13.15
C LEU A 26 -8.85 7.29 -14.49
N THR A 27 -9.17 6.46 -15.47
CA THR A 27 -8.89 6.71 -16.89
C THR A 27 -10.19 7.14 -17.57
N PRO A 28 -10.18 8.08 -18.55
CA PRO A 28 -11.40 8.51 -19.19
C PRO A 28 -12.17 7.34 -19.81
N GLY A 29 -13.44 7.20 -19.43
CA GLY A 29 -14.28 6.08 -19.86
C GLY A 29 -14.26 4.86 -18.96
N THR A 30 -13.50 4.86 -17.85
CA THR A 30 -13.53 3.80 -16.82
C THR A 30 -14.07 4.35 -15.49
N PRO A 31 -14.65 3.50 -14.63
CA PRO A 31 -14.90 3.89 -13.24
C PRO A 31 -13.59 4.10 -12.49
N TRP A 32 -13.67 4.78 -11.34
CA TRP A 32 -12.60 4.78 -10.35
C TRP A 32 -12.29 3.35 -9.93
N THR A 33 -11.02 2.99 -9.96
CA THR A 33 -10.59 1.64 -9.61
C THR A 33 -9.29 1.68 -8.82
N TYR A 34 -9.08 0.62 -8.06
CA TYR A 34 -7.82 0.39 -7.37
C TYR A 34 -6.69 0.20 -8.41
N ASP A 35 -5.59 0.93 -8.24
CA ASP A 35 -4.45 0.92 -9.13
C ASP A 35 -3.25 0.30 -8.43
N TRP A 36 -3.09 -1.01 -8.60
CA TRP A 36 -2.04 -1.78 -7.91
C TRP A 36 -0.63 -1.40 -8.37
N GLU A 37 -0.46 -1.00 -9.63
CA GLU A 37 0.84 -0.61 -10.18
C GLU A 37 1.28 0.73 -9.63
N LEU A 38 0.37 1.70 -9.62
CA LEU A 38 0.61 3.00 -9.00
C LEU A 38 0.82 2.83 -7.48
N THR A 39 0.05 1.97 -6.82
CA THR A 39 0.24 1.67 -5.38
C THR A 39 1.62 1.11 -5.11
N LYS A 40 2.04 0.09 -5.87
CA LYS A 40 3.37 -0.52 -5.73
C LYS A 40 4.48 0.48 -6.00
N TYR A 41 4.31 1.33 -7.02
CA TYR A 41 5.27 2.37 -7.35
C TYR A 41 5.40 3.40 -6.23
N THR A 42 4.31 4.03 -5.80
CA THR A 42 4.31 5.02 -4.72
C THR A 42 4.92 4.43 -3.44
N CYS A 43 4.52 3.21 -3.07
CA CYS A 43 5.05 2.56 -1.87
C CYS A 43 6.57 2.36 -1.93
N LYS A 44 7.05 1.71 -2.99
CA LYS A 44 8.47 1.33 -3.10
C LYS A 44 9.38 2.49 -3.46
N HIS A 45 8.87 3.51 -4.15
CA HIS A 45 9.65 4.66 -4.59
C HIS A 45 9.69 5.77 -3.55
N ASN A 46 8.55 6.13 -2.96
CA ASN A 46 8.43 7.28 -2.05
C ASN A 46 8.57 6.88 -0.58
N PHE A 47 8.21 5.64 -0.22
CA PHE A 47 8.21 5.15 1.17
C PHE A 47 9.24 4.04 1.41
N GLN A 48 10.28 3.94 0.58
CA GLN A 48 11.34 2.95 0.74
C GLN A 48 11.96 3.01 2.15
N GLY A 49 11.95 1.88 2.87
CA GLY A 49 12.48 1.78 4.23
C GLY A 49 11.53 2.27 5.33
N TYR A 50 10.37 2.83 4.97
CA TYR A 50 9.31 3.22 5.89
C TYR A 50 8.11 2.27 5.81
N ALA A 51 7.80 1.79 4.60
CA ALA A 51 6.73 0.85 4.32
C ALA A 51 7.16 -0.18 3.28
N ASP A 52 6.50 -1.33 3.34
CA ASP A 52 6.64 -2.41 2.37
C ASP A 52 5.35 -2.56 1.57
N TYR A 53 5.48 -2.85 0.28
CA TYR A 53 4.33 -3.23 -0.53
C TYR A 53 4.00 -4.69 -0.25
N ASP A 54 2.86 -4.95 0.38
CA ASP A 54 2.35 -6.30 0.59
C ASP A 54 1.67 -6.79 -0.70
N SER A 55 2.32 -7.72 -1.41
CA SER A 55 1.75 -8.32 -2.62
C SER A 55 0.50 -9.15 -2.37
N GLY A 56 0.26 -9.61 -1.13
CA GLY A 56 -0.93 -10.39 -0.79
C GLY A 56 -2.20 -9.53 -0.75
N SER A 57 -2.14 -8.37 -0.11
CA SER A 57 -3.25 -7.41 -0.05
C SER A 57 -3.22 -6.35 -1.16
N GLY A 58 -2.08 -6.16 -1.81
CA GLY A 58 -1.85 -5.08 -2.77
C GLY A 58 -1.68 -3.70 -2.13
N ARG A 59 -1.37 -3.63 -0.83
CA ARG A 59 -1.36 -2.38 -0.05
C ARG A 59 0.06 -1.98 0.32
N CYS A 60 0.26 -0.68 0.53
CA CYS A 60 1.46 -0.19 1.18
C CYS A 60 1.28 -0.26 2.69
N VAL A 61 2.08 -1.11 3.35
CA VAL A 61 1.95 -1.40 4.78
C VAL A 61 3.19 -0.85 5.50
N PRO A 62 3.02 0.03 6.48
CA PRO A 62 4.16 0.55 7.24
C PRO A 62 4.89 -0.52 8.06
N ILE A 63 6.21 -0.36 8.18
CA ILE A 63 7.08 -1.29 8.92
C ILE A 63 7.05 -1.00 10.43
N ARG A 64 6.97 0.29 10.82
CA ARG A 64 7.10 0.71 12.23
C ARG A 64 6.16 1.83 12.68
N TYR A 65 5.84 2.78 11.80
CA TYR A 65 5.08 3.99 12.13
C TYR A 65 3.92 4.15 11.15
N VAL A 66 2.82 4.75 11.59
CA VAL A 66 1.67 5.04 10.72
C VAL A 66 2.13 5.79 9.47
N LEU A 67 1.62 5.38 8.31
CA LEU A 67 1.85 6.11 7.06
C LEU A 67 1.22 7.50 7.13
N ASP A 68 1.97 8.52 6.73
CA ASP A 68 1.41 9.85 6.50
C ASP A 68 0.47 9.78 5.28
N SER A 69 -0.84 9.74 5.55
CA SER A 69 -1.87 9.59 4.53
C SER A 69 -1.94 10.78 3.57
N ASP A 70 -1.66 11.99 4.05
CA ASP A 70 -1.62 13.19 3.23
C ASP A 70 -0.43 13.17 2.28
N GLN A 71 0.73 12.71 2.78
CA GLN A 71 1.91 12.54 1.94
C GLN A 71 1.68 11.43 0.91
N PHE A 72 1.11 10.29 1.30
CA PHE A 72 0.80 9.20 0.37
C PHE A 72 -0.18 9.63 -0.72
N GLN A 73 -1.22 10.41 -0.36
CA GLN A 73 -2.16 11.02 -1.30
C GLN A 73 -1.46 11.95 -2.30
N LYS A 74 -0.53 12.80 -1.84
CA LYS A 74 0.25 13.69 -2.72
C LYS A 74 1.13 12.89 -3.66
N ASP A 75 1.80 11.85 -3.18
CA ASP A 75 2.70 11.04 -3.99
C ASP A 75 1.95 10.20 -5.04
N CYS A 76 0.79 9.61 -4.70
CA CYS A 76 -0.08 8.97 -5.70
C CYS A 76 -0.51 9.96 -6.79
N LEU A 77 -0.91 11.18 -6.41
CA LEU A 77 -1.32 12.23 -7.36
C LEU A 77 -0.16 12.64 -8.28
N GLN A 78 0.99 12.92 -7.68
CA GLN A 78 2.18 13.39 -8.38
C GLN A 78 2.69 12.33 -9.36
N ALA A 79 2.86 11.09 -8.89
CA ALA A 79 3.31 9.97 -9.72
C ALA A 79 2.26 9.61 -10.79
N GLY A 80 0.97 9.63 -10.46
CA GLY A 80 -0.10 9.23 -11.36
C GLY A 80 -0.35 10.23 -12.50
N THR A 81 -0.35 11.53 -12.20
CA THR A 81 -0.89 12.56 -13.11
C THR A 81 0.12 13.58 -13.62
N VAL A 82 1.28 13.72 -12.97
CA VAL A 82 2.28 14.75 -13.30
C VAL A 82 3.60 14.14 -13.76
N ASP A 83 4.24 13.36 -12.89
CA ASP A 83 5.56 12.81 -13.19
C ASP A 83 5.44 11.57 -14.06
N GLY A 84 4.40 10.76 -13.86
CA GLY A 84 4.27 9.42 -14.42
C GLY A 84 5.02 8.39 -13.59
N TYR A 85 4.61 7.13 -13.68
CA TYR A 85 5.14 6.03 -12.88
C TYR A 85 5.59 4.86 -13.76
N PHE A 86 6.36 3.95 -13.17
CA PHE A 86 6.88 2.76 -13.84
C PHE A 86 6.37 1.49 -13.17
N ARG A 87 6.22 0.43 -13.97
CA ARG A 87 5.88 -0.90 -13.46
C ARG A 87 7.07 -1.52 -12.75
N TYR A 88 6.79 -2.47 -11.86
CA TYR A 88 7.80 -3.39 -11.34
C TYR A 88 7.65 -4.73 -12.04
N LYS A 89 8.78 -5.33 -12.43
CA LYS A 89 8.84 -6.68 -12.99
C LYS A 89 8.67 -7.73 -11.89
N ASP A 90 8.57 -8.99 -12.30
CA ASP A 90 8.46 -10.14 -11.39
C ASP A 90 9.69 -10.30 -10.49
N ASP A 91 10.87 -9.91 -10.96
CA ASP A 91 12.12 -9.87 -10.18
C ASP A 91 12.23 -8.63 -9.27
N ASP A 92 11.16 -7.85 -9.19
CA ASP A 92 11.00 -6.69 -8.34
C ASP A 92 11.93 -5.50 -8.70
N THR A 93 12.51 -5.54 -9.91
CA THR A 93 13.20 -4.41 -10.54
C THR A 93 12.21 -3.48 -11.27
N VAL A 94 12.54 -2.19 -11.39
CA VAL A 94 11.71 -1.22 -12.11
C VAL A 94 11.83 -1.45 -13.62
N ASP A 95 10.69 -1.49 -14.31
CA ASP A 95 10.62 -1.48 -15.77
C ASP A 95 10.51 -0.05 -16.29
N THR A 96 11.64 0.51 -16.73
CA THR A 96 11.71 1.86 -17.28
C THR A 96 11.36 1.94 -18.77
N SER A 97 10.91 0.84 -19.40
CA SER A 97 10.61 0.82 -20.84
C SER A 97 9.37 1.62 -21.22
N VAL A 98 8.38 1.73 -20.31
CA VAL A 98 7.14 2.46 -20.51
C VAL A 98 6.82 3.27 -19.27
N LYS A 99 6.64 4.58 -19.45
CA LYS A 99 6.14 5.47 -18.40
C LYS A 99 4.62 5.59 -18.50
N LEU A 100 3.94 5.30 -17.39
CA LEU A 100 2.49 5.29 -17.31
C LEU A 100 1.96 6.58 -16.68
N PHE A 101 0.76 6.97 -17.12
CA PHE A 101 0.03 8.12 -16.62
C PHE A 101 -1.45 7.74 -16.50
N VAL A 102 -2.11 8.30 -15.50
CA VAL A 102 -3.57 8.23 -15.31
C VAL A 102 -4.15 9.63 -15.36
N HIS A 103 -5.44 9.76 -15.65
CA HIS A 103 -6.06 11.08 -15.76
C HIS A 103 -6.38 11.69 -14.40
N PHE A 104 -6.84 10.86 -13.47
CA PHE A 104 -6.94 11.21 -12.06
C PHE A 104 -6.33 10.11 -11.20
N ALA A 105 -5.80 10.50 -10.04
CA ALA A 105 -5.31 9.59 -9.02
C ALA A 105 -5.81 10.05 -7.63
N SER A 106 -5.92 9.11 -6.71
CA SER A 106 -6.19 9.39 -5.30
C SER A 106 -5.57 8.31 -4.42
N ALA A 107 -5.56 8.51 -3.11
CA ALA A 107 -5.20 7.50 -2.14
C ALA A 107 -6.38 7.17 -1.24
N THR A 108 -6.36 5.96 -0.70
CA THR A 108 -7.21 5.56 0.41
C THR A 108 -6.32 4.89 1.44
N CYS A 109 -6.34 5.39 2.66
CA CYS A 109 -5.59 4.84 3.77
C CYS A 109 -6.56 4.39 4.85
N ASP A 110 -6.29 3.23 5.45
CA ASP A 110 -7.04 2.78 6.63
C ASP A 110 -6.61 3.65 7.83
N GLU A 111 -7.54 3.92 8.74
CA GLU A 111 -7.16 4.52 10.01
C GLU A 111 -6.38 3.49 10.85
N PRO A 112 -5.34 3.91 11.59
CA PRO A 112 -4.67 3.01 12.51
C PRO A 112 -5.64 2.59 13.63
N ASP A 113 -5.75 1.28 13.88
CA ASP A 113 -6.48 0.77 15.04
C ASP A 113 -5.66 1.12 16.30
N LEU A 114 -6.04 2.21 16.98
CA LEU A 114 -5.42 2.71 18.22
C LEU A 114 -6.13 2.18 19.48
#